data_AF-A0A920T5R1-F1
#
_entry.id   AF-A0A920T5R1-F1
#
_cell.length_a   1.000
_cell.length_b   1.000
_cell.length_c   1.000
_cell.angle_alpha   90.00
_cell.angle_beta   90.00
_cell.angle_gamma   90.00
#
_symmetry.space_group_name_H-M   'P 1'
#
loop_
_entity.id
_entity.type
_entity.pdbx_description
1 polymer ?
#
loop_
_entity_poly.entity_id
_entity_poly.type
_entity_poly.pdbx_seq_one_letter_code
_entity_poly.pdbx_strand_id
1 'polypeptide(L)'
;MNILLVEPYYTGSHKSWAEGYHLCSNHNVQIISLPGQFWKWRMHGGAITLAKQFMDMNFYADLILATDMLDLTTFLSLKKNRTAQVPSPLYFHENQLSYPWSNSDRDFKKRETIIMVLLIFPLP
;
A
#
# COMPACT_ATOMS: atom_id res chain seq x y z
N MET A 1 9.12 -10.22 -13.79
CA MET A 1 7.84 -9.50 -13.66
C MET A 1 8.12 -8.06 -13.30
N ASN A 2 7.26 -7.16 -13.77
CA ASN A 2 7.21 -5.76 -13.40
C ASN A 2 6.25 -5.60 -12.22
N ILE A 3 6.76 -5.22 -11.05
CA ILE A 3 5.97 -5.03 -9.84
C ILE A 3 5.88 -3.54 -9.54
N LEU A 4 4.67 -3.00 -9.45
CA LEU A 4 4.45 -1.67 -8.92
C LEU A 4 4.22 -1.77 -7.41
N LEU A 5 5.15 -1.24 -6.61
CA LEU A 5 5.00 -1.11 -5.17
C LEU A 5 4.44 0.28 -4.83
N VAL A 6 3.31 0.32 -4.14
CA VAL A 6 2.57 1.56 -3.85
C VAL A 6 2.56 1.83 -2.35
N GLU A 7 3.36 2.80 -1.90
CA GLU A 7 3.56 3.14 -0.48
C GLU A 7 3.27 4.64 -0.21
N PRO A 8 2.07 5.02 0.26
CA PRO A 8 1.70 6.42 0.47
C PRO A 8 2.34 7.08 1.69
N TYR A 9 3.03 6.34 2.56
CA TYR A 9 3.70 6.83 3.75
C TYR A 9 5.17 6.41 3.79
N TYR A 10 5.98 7.05 2.95
CA TYR A 10 7.38 6.67 2.71
C TYR A 10 8.33 7.30 3.74
N THR A 11 8.42 6.70 4.93
CA THR A 11 9.40 7.06 5.95
C THR A 11 9.68 5.86 6.88
N GLY A 12 10.71 5.96 7.71
CA GLY A 12 11.00 4.97 8.76
C GLY A 12 11.02 3.53 8.25
N SER A 13 10.33 2.64 8.97
CA SER A 13 10.24 1.21 8.67
C SER A 13 9.57 0.91 7.31
N HIS A 14 8.56 1.68 6.89
CA HIS A 14 7.89 1.53 5.59
C HIS A 14 8.89 1.73 4.44
N LYS A 15 9.66 2.82 4.52
CA LYS A 15 10.72 3.12 3.55
C LYS A 15 11.77 2.01 3.52
N SER A 16 12.29 1.62 4.69
CA SER A 16 13.32 0.58 4.77
C SER A 16 12.85 -0.76 4.18
N TRP A 17 11.60 -1.14 4.43
CA TRP A 17 11.02 -2.36 3.86
C TRP A 17 10.86 -2.25 2.33
N ALA A 18 10.28 -1.16 1.84
CA ALA A 18 10.06 -0.95 0.41
C ALA A 18 11.39 -0.96 -0.38
N GLU A 19 12.42 -0.27 0.14
CA GLU A 19 13.75 -0.25 -0.46
C GLU A 19 14.42 -1.63 -0.40
N GLY A 20 14.30 -2.33 0.74
CA GLY A 20 14.80 -3.70 0.88
C GLY A 20 14.15 -4.66 -0.12
N TYR A 21 12.83 -4.59 -0.29
CA TYR A 21 12.11 -5.40 -1.27
C TYR A 21 12.54 -5.06 -2.71
N HIS A 22 12.70 -3.78 -3.04
CA HIS A 22 13.18 -3.36 -4.36
C HIS A 22 14.61 -3.86 -4.65
N LEU A 23 15.52 -3.76 -3.70
CA LEU A 23 16.93 -4.12 -3.87
C LEU A 23 17.17 -5.63 -3.92
N CYS A 24 16.41 -6.40 -3.14
CA CYS A 24 16.64 -7.84 -2.97
C CYS A 24 15.75 -8.71 -3.86
N SER A 25 14.79 -8.13 -4.59
CA SER A 25 13.89 -8.88 -5.45
C SER A 25 14.54 -9.25 -6.79
N ASN A 26 14.24 -10.44 -7.30
CA ASN A 26 14.58 -10.85 -8.67
C ASN A 26 13.59 -10.27 -9.71
N HIS A 27 12.69 -9.37 -9.31
CA HIS A 27 11.71 -8.72 -10.17
C HIS A 27 12.05 -7.25 -10.40
N ASN A 28 11.53 -6.66 -11.47
CA ASN A 28 11.65 -5.23 -11.71
C ASN A 28 10.62 -4.49 -10.86
N VAL A 29 11.03 -4.07 -9.66
CA VAL A 29 10.18 -3.36 -8.71
C VAL A 29 10.28 -1.86 -8.96
N GLN A 30 9.16 -1.19 -9.21
CA GLN A 30 9.07 0.27 -9.24
C GLN A 30 8.26 0.75 -8.04
N ILE A 31 8.84 1.64 -7.24
CA ILE A 31 8.19 2.21 -6.06
C ILE A 31 7.57 3.55 -6.45
N ILE A 32 6.27 3.71 -6.24
CA ILE A 32 5.62 5.02 -6.18
C ILE A 32 5.24 5.31 -4.74
N SER A 33 5.56 6.52 -4.29
CA SER A 33 5.43 6.84 -2.88
C SER A 33 5.23 8.33 -2.63
N LEU A 34 4.81 8.65 -1.41
CA LEU A 34 4.67 10.04 -0.95
C LEU A 34 5.48 10.23 0.34
N PRO A 35 6.01 11.44 0.60
CA PRO A 35 6.73 11.72 1.85
C PRO A 35 5.88 11.33 3.06
N GLY A 36 6.52 10.66 4.04
CA GLY A 36 5.90 10.19 5.28
C GLY A 36 5.50 11.32 6.25
N GLN A 37 4.57 12.16 5.81
CA GLN A 37 3.98 13.26 6.56
C GLN A 37 2.46 13.10 6.55
N PHE A 38 1.78 13.60 7.60
CA PHE A 38 0.32 13.62 7.69
C PHE A 38 -0.33 12.24 7.41
N TRP A 39 0.04 11.21 8.16
CA TRP A 39 -0.32 9.81 7.89
C TRP A 39 -1.83 9.58 7.67
N LYS A 40 -2.71 10.24 8.44
CA LYS A 40 -4.17 10.17 8.24
C LYS A 40 -4.59 10.68 6.86
N TRP A 41 -3.98 11.78 6.39
CA TRP A 41 -4.22 12.30 5.05
C TRP A 41 -3.67 11.37 3.97
N ARG A 42 -2.58 10.64 4.24
CA ARG A 42 -2.06 9.62 3.31
C ARG A 42 -3.04 8.47 3.11
N MET A 43 -3.70 8.03 4.19
CA MET A 43 -4.73 6.98 4.11
C MET A 43 -5.94 7.40 3.26
N HIS A 44 -6.42 8.63 3.41
CA HIS A 44 -7.62 9.08 2.69
C HIS A 44 -7.36 9.65 1.29
N GLY A 45 -6.22 10.32 1.08
CA GLY A 45 -5.95 11.09 -0.14
C GLY A 45 -4.77 10.58 -0.98
N GLY A 46 -3.90 9.74 -0.41
CA GLY A 46 -2.68 9.29 -1.07
C GLY A 46 -2.94 8.54 -2.39
N ALA A 47 -4.04 7.78 -2.44
CA ALA A 47 -4.45 7.00 -3.61
C ALA A 47 -4.62 7.85 -4.88
N ILE A 48 -5.18 9.07 -4.76
CA ILE A 48 -5.41 9.95 -5.91
C ILE A 48 -4.07 10.43 -6.50
N THR A 49 -3.16 10.89 -5.64
CA THR A 49 -1.85 11.38 -6.06
C THR A 49 -1.01 10.27 -6.68
N LEU A 50 -1.00 9.09 -6.05
CA LEU A 50 -0.25 7.94 -6.54
C LEU A 50 -0.83 7.36 -7.82
N ALA A 51 -2.16 7.31 -7.97
CA ALA A 51 -2.79 6.89 -9.21
C ALA A 51 -2.42 7.82 -10.38
N LYS A 52 -2.30 9.13 -10.12
CA LYS A 52 -1.80 10.08 -11.12
C LYS A 52 -0.34 9.81 -11.47
N GLN A 53 0.55 9.64 -10.48
CA GLN A 53 1.95 9.30 -10.73
C GLN A 53 2.09 8.03 -11.57
N PHE A 54 1.36 6.96 -11.22
CA PHE A 54 1.35 5.72 -12.00
C PHE A 54 0.91 5.95 -13.46
N MET A 55 -0.06 6.84 -13.69
CA MET A 55 -0.51 7.16 -15.05
C MET A 55 0.54 7.84 -15.90
N ASP A 56 1.31 8.73 -15.29
CA ASP A 56 2.35 9.50 -15.97
C ASP A 56 3.59 8.65 -16.25
N MET A 57 3.69 7.46 -15.64
CA MET A 57 4.76 6.49 -15.89
C MET A 57 4.49 5.64 -17.13
N ASN A 58 5.50 5.50 -17.98
CA ASN A 58 5.58 4.48 -19.02
C ASN A 58 5.99 3.11 -18.43
N PHE A 59 5.16 2.57 -17.53
CA PHE A 59 5.43 1.33 -16.80
C PHE A 59 4.21 0.40 -16.80
N TYR A 60 4.37 -0.82 -17.32
CA TYR A 60 3.29 -1.81 -17.34
C TYR A 60 3.52 -2.82 -16.22
N ALA A 61 2.64 -2.79 -15.22
CA ALA A 61 2.73 -3.66 -14.05
C ALA A 61 2.07 -5.01 -14.32
N ASP A 62 2.80 -6.08 -14.05
CA ASP A 62 2.26 -7.45 -13.98
C ASP A 62 1.60 -7.71 -12.62
N LEU A 63 1.95 -6.93 -11.60
CA LEU A 63 1.43 -7.01 -10.24
C LEU A 63 1.51 -5.64 -9.54
N ILE A 64 0.48 -5.28 -8.76
CA ILE A 64 0.44 -4.07 -7.94
C ILE A 64 0.49 -4.48 -6.46
N LEU A 65 1.63 -4.27 -5.82
CA LEU A 65 1.80 -4.51 -4.39
C LEU A 65 1.53 -3.21 -3.63
N ALA A 66 0.37 -3.09 -3.01
CA ALA A 66 0.03 -1.92 -2.20
C ALA A 66 0.32 -2.17 -0.72
N THR A 67 0.57 -1.10 0.04
CA THR A 67 0.61 -1.18 1.52
C THR A 67 -0.71 -0.74 2.15
N ASP A 68 -0.96 -1.17 3.38
CA ASP A 68 -2.17 -0.93 4.17
C ASP A 68 -2.51 0.55 4.39
N MET A 69 -1.52 1.43 4.22
CA MET A 69 -1.71 2.87 4.26
C MET A 69 -2.42 3.42 3.01
N LEU A 70 -2.63 2.61 1.97
CA LEU A 70 -3.30 3.01 0.73
C LEU A 70 -4.77 2.59 0.72
N ASP A 71 -5.66 3.52 0.39
CA ASP A 71 -6.98 3.14 -0.14
C ASP A 71 -6.82 2.52 -1.54
N LEU A 72 -6.60 1.20 -1.55
CA LEU A 72 -6.39 0.41 -2.75
C LEU A 72 -7.61 0.45 -3.68
N THR A 73 -8.83 0.48 -3.13
CA THR A 73 -10.05 0.49 -3.95
C THR A 73 -10.17 1.79 -4.76
N THR A 74 -9.87 2.92 -4.12
CA THR A 74 -9.80 4.21 -4.80
C THR A 74 -8.68 4.20 -5.85
N PHE A 75 -7.47 3.72 -5.51
CA PHE A 75 -6.36 3.63 -6.45
C PHE A 75 -6.71 2.83 -7.72
N LEU A 76 -7.29 1.64 -7.55
CA LEU A 76 -7.66 0.75 -8.67
C LEU A 76 -8.82 1.33 -9.49
N SER A 77 -9.83 1.91 -8.85
CA SER A 77 -11.02 2.44 -9.53
C SER A 77 -10.70 3.65 -10.42
N LEU A 78 -9.74 4.48 -10.01
CA LEU A 78 -9.36 5.67 -10.76
C LEU A 78 -8.78 5.34 -12.14
N LYS A 79 -8.20 4.14 -12.33
CA LYS A 79 -7.48 3.76 -13.56
C LYS A 79 -7.70 2.30 -14.00
N LYS A 80 -8.97 1.90 -14.05
CA LYS A 80 -9.40 0.56 -14.50
C LYS A 80 -8.74 0.08 -15.79
N ASN A 81 -8.48 0.95 -16.76
CA ASN A 81 -7.86 0.57 -18.03
C ASN A 81 -6.44 -0.02 -17.88
N ARG A 82 -5.71 0.32 -16.82
CA ARG A 82 -4.37 -0.22 -16.53
C ARG A 82 -4.35 -1.24 -15.40
N THR A 83 -5.39 -1.27 -14.56
CA THR A 83 -5.39 -2.06 -13.32
C THR A 83 -6.41 -3.20 -13.32
N ALA A 84 -7.40 -3.21 -14.23
CA ALA A 84 -8.54 -4.14 -14.15
C ALA A 84 -8.16 -5.62 -14.21
N GLN A 85 -7.05 -5.98 -14.84
CA GLN A 85 -6.57 -7.36 -14.96
C GLN A 85 -5.28 -7.61 -14.15
N VAL A 86 -4.81 -6.62 -13.41
CA VAL A 86 -3.54 -6.70 -12.69
C VAL A 86 -3.79 -7.20 -11.26
N PRO A 87 -3.23 -8.34 -10.85
CA PRO A 87 -3.34 -8.81 -9.47
C PRO A 87 -2.78 -7.76 -8.51
N SER A 88 -3.54 -7.46 -7.46
CA SER A 88 -3.28 -6.32 -6.58
C SER A 88 -3.26 -6.73 -5.09
N PRO A 89 -2.25 -7.48 -4.63
CA PRO A 89 -2.12 -7.84 -3.22
C PRO A 89 -1.89 -6.60 -2.32
N LEU A 90 -2.44 -6.67 -1.11
CA LEU A 90 -2.27 -5.66 -0.07
C LEU A 90 -1.37 -6.22 1.05
N TYR A 91 -0.26 -5.54 1.31
CA TYR A 91 0.69 -5.84 2.38
C TYR A 91 0.42 -4.96 3.59
N PHE A 92 0.30 -5.57 4.77
CA PHE A 92 0.11 -4.83 6.03
C PHE A 92 1.44 -4.70 6.73
N HIS A 93 1.99 -3.48 6.76
CA HIS A 93 3.30 -3.19 7.34
C HIS A 93 3.26 -3.14 8.87
N GLU A 94 2.16 -2.62 9.43
CA GLU A 94 1.88 -2.65 10.87
C GLU A 94 0.47 -3.18 11.14
N ASN A 95 0.32 -4.03 12.16
CA ASN A 95 -0.98 -4.56 12.57
C ASN A 95 -1.35 -4.05 13.95
N GLN A 96 -2.25 -3.05 14.00
CA GLN A 96 -2.74 -2.46 15.24
C GLN A 96 -3.69 -3.38 16.03
N LEU A 97 -4.16 -4.50 15.47
CA LEU A 97 -4.99 -5.48 16.20
C LEU A 97 -4.23 -6.20 17.32
N SER A 98 -2.92 -6.36 17.14
CA SER A 98 -2.03 -7.07 18.06
C SER A 98 -1.22 -6.12 18.94
N TYR A 99 -1.35 -4.81 18.74
CA TYR A 99 -0.66 -3.84 19.58
C TYR A 99 -1.35 -3.76 20.95
N PRO A 100 -0.61 -3.91 22.06
CA PRO A 100 -1.19 -3.70 23.38
C PRO A 100 -1.62 -2.24 23.49
N TRP A 101 -2.91 -2.03 23.76
CA TRP A 101 -3.47 -0.70 23.96
C TRP A 101 -2.78 -0.03 25.15
N SER A 102 -2.34 1.22 24.98
CA SER A 102 -1.85 2.00 26.12
C SER A 102 -3.04 2.36 27.02
N ASN A 103 -2.90 2.19 28.34
CA ASN A 103 -3.94 2.60 29.31
C ASN A 103 -4.19 4.13 29.30
N SER A 104 -3.40 4.90 28.55
CA SER A 104 -3.45 6.35 28.42
C SER A 104 -4.10 6.86 27.12
N ASP A 105 -4.48 5.98 26.19
CA ASP A 105 -5.04 6.40 24.90
C ASP A 105 -6.50 6.87 25.00
N ARG A 106 -6.75 8.09 24.51
CA ARG A 106 -8.06 8.76 24.57
C ARG A 106 -9.12 8.13 23.65
N ASP A 107 -8.71 7.28 22.71
CA ASP A 107 -9.56 6.62 21.71
C ASP A 107 -10.00 5.19 22.11
N PHE A 108 -9.90 4.82 23.41
CA PHE A 108 -10.32 3.52 23.95
C PHE A 108 -11.78 3.08 23.59
N LYS A 109 -12.65 4.02 23.20
CA LYS A 109 -14.08 3.77 22.96
C LYS A 109 -14.49 3.48 21.51
N LYS A 110 -13.61 3.60 20.50
CA LYS A 110 -13.96 3.29 19.11
C LYS A 110 -13.45 1.91 18.72
N ARG A 111 -14.26 0.91 19.07
CA ARG A 111 -14.05 -0.50 18.71
C ARG A 111 -14.42 -0.72 17.24
N GLU A 112 -13.51 -0.48 16.31
CA GLU A 112 -13.67 -0.98 14.95
C GLU A 112 -12.47 -1.86 14.59
N THR A 113 -12.74 -3.17 14.61
CA THR A 113 -11.78 -4.26 14.40
C THR A 113 -11.69 -4.58 12.90
N ILE A 114 -10.48 -4.64 12.33
CA ILE A 114 -10.26 -5.17 10.97
C ILE A 114 -9.10 -6.17 11.00
N ILE A 115 -9.38 -7.43 10.61
CA ILE A 115 -8.50 -8.62 10.58
C ILE A 115 -7.47 -8.57 9.44
N MET A 116 -6.24 -9.05 9.69
CA MET A 116 -5.19 -9.26 8.68
C MET A 116 -5.38 -10.60 7.96
N VAL A 117 -5.55 -10.55 6.63
CA VAL A 117 -5.52 -11.72 5.74
C VAL A 117 -4.47 -11.46 4.66
N LEU A 118 -3.49 -12.36 4.57
CA LEU A 118 -2.68 -12.52 3.36
C LEU A 118 -3.59 -13.16 2.29
N LEU A 119 -4.30 -12.36 1.49
CA LEU A 119 -5.01 -12.89 0.33
C LEU A 119 -4.00 -13.14 -0.79
N ILE A 120 -3.29 -14.26 -0.70
CA ILE A 120 -2.75 -14.90 -1.91
C ILE A 120 -3.95 -15.52 -2.61
N PHE A 121 -4.51 -14.82 -3.60
CA PHE A 121 -5.34 -15.50 -4.59
C PHE A 121 -4.40 -16.36 -5.42
N PRO A 122 -4.58 -17.70 -5.46
CA PRO A 122 -3.96 -18.48 -6.51
C PRO A 122 -4.62 -18.03 -7.82
N LEU A 123 -3.84 -17.46 -8.73
CA LEU A 123 -4.26 -17.35 -10.12
C LEU A 123 -4.16 -18.75 -10.77
N PRO A 124 -5.05 -19.09 -11.72
CA PRO A 124 -5.24 -20.44 -12.26
C PRO A 124 -4.02 -20.99 -13.01
#